data_AF-A0A7S0FSK4-F1
#
_entry.id   AF-A0A7S0FSK4-F1
#
_cell.length_a   1.000
_cell.length_b   1.000
_cell.length_c   1.000
_cell.angle_alpha   90.00
_cell.angle_beta   90.00
_cell.angle_gamma   90.00
#
_symmetry.space_group_name_H-M   'P 1'
#
loop_
_entity.id
_entity.type
_entity.pdbx_description
1 polymer ?
#
loop_
_entity_poly.entity_id
_entity_poly.type
_entity_poly.pdbx_seq_one_letter_code
_entity_poly.pdbx_strand_id
1 'polypeptide(L)'
;RMHSTHVSPSRRSLNHSAPGHESLVSARLEDSTVEQCCVALVLDEWYSVKTNLQLTRDYILAREEALAKLADVESLGPEWPTLVFRRPMSLLLQRYQKCRLGWLKRREMKLKARLESMAFGPKCLSGSAFVTFKRKEDRDILLNESLHCWNCRDYTFFSFGRPPFSSVTLHCRRAPAPGDIEWQNLHIRSFQRHLAIGLYTFLALLLMFVLVTPTALVGFCANLVGGSGSIMASLEKGLQGVPVLPQAAKERIVGIIQTWSQGLLGKALNQMPTLVLLLINSLIVPSVIEGICIMTRCNQKSTFEMHQKQLNYVFLLINTIAFPFLGVTTLSAAAERAPRGIQDFAH
;
A
#
# COMPACT_ATOMS: atom_id res chain seq x y z
N ARG A 1 -6.48 -8.45 52.04
CA ARG A 1 -7.44 -9.52 52.39
C ARG A 1 -7.13 -10.73 51.50
N MET A 2 -6.71 -11.81 52.15
CA MET A 2 -6.48 -13.19 51.71
C MET A 2 -6.75 -13.58 50.24
N HIS A 3 -5.74 -14.11 49.54
CA HIS A 3 -5.51 -15.56 49.43
C HIS A 3 -4.09 -15.83 48.92
N SER A 4 -3.28 -16.40 49.80
CA SER A 4 -1.96 -16.99 49.52
C SER A 4 -2.20 -18.47 49.21
N THR A 5 -1.89 -18.90 47.98
CA THR A 5 -1.84 -20.32 47.63
C THR A 5 -0.39 -20.78 47.67
N HIS A 6 -0.07 -21.46 48.76
CA HIS A 6 1.08 -22.32 48.92
C HIS A 6 1.06 -23.42 47.85
N VAL A 7 2.10 -23.49 47.02
CA VAL A 7 2.42 -24.68 46.22
C VAL A 7 3.79 -25.16 46.68
N SER A 8 3.80 -26.30 47.37
CA SER A 8 4.99 -27.01 47.81
C SER A 8 5.67 -27.70 46.62
N PRO A 9 7.01 -27.70 46.51
CA PRO A 9 7.71 -28.47 45.50
C PRO A 9 7.89 -29.92 45.98
N SER A 10 7.41 -30.88 45.17
CA SER A 10 7.72 -32.29 45.36
C SER A 10 9.11 -32.63 44.79
N ARG A 11 9.76 -33.52 45.52
CA ARG A 11 11.14 -33.98 45.46
C ARG A 11 11.38 -35.03 44.37
N ARG A 12 12.67 -35.19 44.04
CA ARG A 12 13.39 -36.38 43.53
C ARG A 12 13.35 -36.68 42.02
N SER A 13 14.48 -36.41 41.37
CA SER A 13 15.27 -37.49 40.76
C SER A 13 16.74 -37.34 41.17
N LEU A 14 17.22 -38.31 41.95
CA LEU A 14 18.63 -38.56 42.18
C LEU A 14 19.26 -38.97 40.86
N ASN A 15 20.36 -38.34 40.47
CA ASN A 15 21.35 -38.98 39.61
C ASN A 15 22.73 -38.74 40.19
N HIS A 16 23.41 -39.86 40.41
CA HIS A 16 24.74 -40.02 40.96
C HIS A 16 25.80 -39.43 40.03
N SER A 17 26.55 -38.47 40.56
CA SER A 17 28.02 -38.39 40.56
C SER A 17 28.79 -39.05 39.40
N ALA A 18 29.35 -38.21 38.53
CA ALA A 18 30.72 -38.36 38.02
C ALA A 18 31.55 -37.21 38.61
N PRO A 19 32.63 -37.47 39.37
CA PRO A 19 33.46 -36.43 39.95
C PRO A 19 34.64 -36.13 39.02
N GLY A 20 34.79 -34.87 38.62
CA GLY A 20 36.03 -34.37 38.04
C GLY A 20 35.86 -33.60 36.74
N HIS A 21 35.47 -32.33 36.84
CA HIS A 21 36.03 -31.20 36.07
C HIS A 21 35.30 -29.85 36.29
N GLU A 22 34.46 -29.69 37.32
CA GLU A 22 33.65 -28.48 37.48
C GLU A 22 34.25 -27.37 38.37
N SER A 23 35.48 -27.49 38.88
CA SER A 23 36.01 -26.52 39.87
C SER A 23 36.88 -25.38 39.31
N LEU A 24 36.78 -25.04 38.02
CA LEU A 24 37.57 -23.93 37.42
C LEU A 24 36.78 -22.97 36.52
N VAL A 25 35.45 -23.10 36.44
CA VAL A 25 34.60 -22.17 35.66
C VAL A 25 33.77 -21.23 36.55
N SER A 26 33.78 -21.44 37.87
CA SER A 26 32.92 -20.68 38.80
C SER A 26 33.51 -19.37 39.34
N ALA A 27 34.60 -18.84 38.78
CA ALA A 27 35.30 -17.64 39.29
C ALA A 27 35.40 -16.46 38.30
N ARG A 28 34.59 -16.42 37.23
CA ARG A 28 34.44 -15.23 36.35
C ARG A 28 32.98 -14.90 36.13
N LEU A 29 32.33 -14.40 37.17
CA LEU A 29 30.96 -13.85 37.11
C LEU A 29 30.94 -12.33 37.30
N GLU A 30 32.07 -11.65 37.08
CA GLU A 30 32.19 -10.19 37.24
C GLU A 30 32.29 -9.40 35.93
N ASP A 31 32.09 -10.01 34.77
CA ASP A 31 31.96 -9.25 33.52
C ASP A 31 30.56 -9.46 32.94
N SER A 32 29.64 -8.56 33.30
CA SER A 32 28.36 -8.46 32.59
C SER A 32 28.64 -8.33 31.09
N THR A 33 28.17 -9.31 30.31
CA THR A 33 28.39 -9.44 28.86
C THR A 33 27.63 -8.39 28.05
N VAL A 34 26.63 -7.75 28.67
CA VAL A 34 25.81 -6.70 28.08
C VAL A 34 26.28 -5.35 28.60
N GLU A 35 26.92 -4.54 27.74
CA GLU A 35 27.38 -3.17 28.11
C GLU A 35 26.22 -2.21 28.31
N GLN A 36 25.22 -2.30 27.42
CA GLN A 36 24.21 -1.27 27.34
C GLN A 36 22.93 -1.84 26.72
N CYS A 37 21.83 -1.73 27.45
CA CYS A 37 20.50 -1.91 26.87
C CYS A 37 19.98 -0.53 26.47
N CYS A 38 20.21 -0.16 25.21
CA CYS A 38 19.65 1.07 24.66
C CYS A 38 18.18 0.84 24.29
N VAL A 39 17.29 1.07 25.26
CA VAL A 39 15.86 1.18 24.97
C VAL A 39 15.63 2.53 24.31
N ALA A 40 15.73 2.57 22.97
CA ALA A 40 15.26 3.71 22.22
C ALA A 40 13.74 3.82 22.44
N LEU A 41 13.34 4.73 23.35
CA LEU A 41 11.99 5.29 23.30
C LEU A 41 11.80 5.77 21.86
N VAL A 42 10.68 5.40 21.24
CA VAL A 42 10.38 5.77 19.85
C VAL A 42 10.22 7.29 19.78
N LEU A 43 11.35 7.97 19.68
CA LEU A 43 11.51 9.41 19.53
C LEU A 43 11.32 9.81 18.06
N ASP A 44 11.24 8.85 17.14
CA ASP A 44 11.16 9.12 15.70
C ASP A 44 9.80 9.64 15.25
N GLU A 45 8.70 9.31 15.93
CA GLU A 45 7.42 9.97 15.65
C GLU A 45 7.50 11.45 16.03
N TRP A 46 8.17 11.76 17.16
CA TRP A 46 8.42 13.13 17.58
C TRP A 46 9.34 13.86 16.59
N TYR A 47 10.44 13.24 16.16
CA TYR A 47 11.32 13.82 15.12
C TYR A 47 10.58 13.99 13.79
N SER A 48 9.78 13.01 13.35
CA SER A 48 8.98 13.08 12.14
C SER A 48 7.96 14.20 12.20
N VAL A 49 7.22 14.34 13.31
CA VAL A 49 6.27 15.44 13.51
C VAL A 49 7.00 16.79 13.55
N LYS A 50 8.16 16.86 14.19
CA LYS A 50 9.00 18.07 14.25
C LYS A 50 9.53 18.46 12.87
N THR A 51 10.04 17.52 12.09
CA THR A 51 10.51 17.74 10.71
C THR A 51 9.36 18.16 9.80
N ASN A 52 8.22 17.48 9.88
CA ASN A 52 7.01 17.87 9.13
C ASN A 52 6.51 19.26 9.51
N LEU A 53 6.60 19.63 10.79
CA LEU A 53 6.27 20.97 11.26
C LEU A 53 7.22 22.01 10.65
N GLN A 54 8.52 21.73 10.63
CA GLN A 54 9.51 22.61 10.02
C GLN A 54 9.26 22.78 8.52
N LEU A 55 9.12 21.69 7.77
CA LEU A 55 8.79 21.73 6.34
C LEU A 55 7.49 22.50 6.07
N THR A 56 6.47 22.31 6.91
CA THR A 56 5.20 23.05 6.77
C THR A 56 5.40 24.55 6.97
N ARG A 57 6.25 24.97 7.91
CA ARG A 57 6.61 26.38 8.11
C ARG A 57 7.38 26.95 6.91
N ASP A 58 8.35 26.20 6.40
CA ASP A 58 9.12 26.62 5.23
C ASP A 58 8.19 26.80 4.00
N TYR A 59 7.23 25.88 3.81
CA TYR A 59 6.20 26.02 2.78
C TYR A 59 5.27 27.22 2.99
N ILE A 60 4.91 27.54 4.23
CA ILE A 60 4.12 28.73 4.56
C ILE A 60 4.89 29.99 4.16
N LEU A 61 6.15 30.11 4.59
CA LEU A 61 7.01 31.25 4.28
C LEU A 61 7.19 31.45 2.77
N ALA A 62 7.53 30.38 2.04
CA ALA A 62 7.67 30.43 0.59
C ALA A 62 6.38 30.87 -0.13
N ARG A 63 5.21 30.53 0.44
CA ARG A 63 3.91 30.91 -0.14
C ARG A 63 3.49 32.33 0.20
N GLU A 64 3.82 32.81 1.40
CA GLU A 64 3.65 34.20 1.80
C GLU A 64 4.51 35.12 0.93
N GLU A 65 5.77 34.73 0.66
CA GLU A 65 6.65 35.44 -0.27
C GLU A 65 6.08 35.46 -1.70
N ALA A 66 5.56 34.32 -2.19
CA ALA A 66 4.93 34.27 -3.51
C ALA A 66 3.66 35.15 -3.61
N LEU A 67 2.89 35.28 -2.53
CA LEU A 67 1.74 36.17 -2.46
C LEU A 67 2.16 37.65 -2.42
N ALA A 68 3.23 37.98 -1.71
CA ALA A 68 3.79 39.33 -1.69
C ALA A 68 4.24 39.76 -3.10
N LYS A 69 4.99 38.90 -3.81
CA LYS A 69 5.42 39.15 -5.20
C LYS A 69 4.24 39.38 -6.16
N LEU A 70 3.13 38.67 -5.97
CA LEU A 70 1.92 38.87 -6.78
C LEU A 70 1.24 40.22 -6.49
N ALA A 71 1.29 40.70 -5.24
CA ALA A 71 0.76 42.02 -4.87
C ALA A 71 1.64 43.15 -5.45
N ASP A 72 2.96 42.98 -5.46
CA ASP A 72 3.88 43.95 -6.05
C ASP A 72 3.64 44.10 -7.56
N VAL A 73 3.43 42.99 -8.28
CA VAL A 73 3.11 42.99 -9.72
C VAL A 73 1.78 43.68 -10.01
N GLU A 74 0.82 43.65 -9.08
CA GLU A 74 -0.45 44.37 -9.22
C GLU A 74 -0.27 45.90 -9.06
N SER A 75 0.78 46.34 -8.37
CA SER A 75 1.09 47.76 -8.17
C SER A 75 1.83 48.43 -9.34
N LEU A 76 2.45 47.65 -10.24
CA LEU A 76 3.29 48.12 -11.35
C LEU A 76 2.55 48.77 -12.55
N GLY A 77 1.31 49.22 -12.36
CA GLY A 77 0.63 50.15 -13.27
C GLY A 77 -0.05 49.51 -14.51
N PRO A 78 -0.99 50.24 -15.14
CA PRO A 78 -1.95 49.74 -16.12
C PRO A 78 -1.43 49.78 -17.57
N GLU A 79 -0.17 49.45 -17.80
CA GLU A 79 0.34 49.38 -19.17
C GLU A 79 0.12 47.97 -19.74
N TRP A 80 -0.73 47.89 -20.77
CA TRP A 80 -0.97 46.80 -21.75
C TRP A 80 -2.37 46.10 -21.77
N PRO A 81 -2.87 45.70 -22.96
CA PRO A 81 -4.28 45.32 -23.21
C PRO A 81 -4.67 43.88 -22.84
N THR A 82 -3.80 43.08 -22.21
CA THR A 82 -4.08 41.68 -21.82
C THR A 82 -4.96 41.55 -20.56
N LEU A 83 -5.53 42.66 -20.08
CA LEU A 83 -6.26 42.79 -18.82
C LEU A 83 -7.56 41.97 -18.73
N VAL A 84 -8.24 41.68 -19.84
CA VAL A 84 -9.57 41.05 -19.81
C VAL A 84 -9.51 39.60 -19.32
N PHE A 85 -8.50 38.82 -19.73
CA PHE A 85 -8.33 37.42 -19.27
C PHE A 85 -7.41 37.30 -18.04
N ARG A 86 -6.52 38.27 -17.82
CA ARG A 86 -5.51 38.19 -16.75
C ARG A 86 -6.08 38.49 -15.36
N ARG A 87 -7.00 39.45 -15.23
CA ARG A 87 -7.63 39.80 -13.94
C ARG A 87 -8.45 38.66 -13.30
N PRO A 88 -9.36 37.97 -14.00
CA PRO A 88 -10.09 36.87 -13.38
C PRO A 88 -9.14 35.73 -12.99
N MET A 89 -8.14 35.44 -13.82
CA MET A 89 -7.16 34.39 -13.53
C MET A 89 -6.25 34.75 -12.34
N SER A 90 -5.81 36.01 -12.22
CA SER A 90 -4.99 36.46 -11.08
C SER A 90 -5.76 36.44 -9.77
N LEU A 91 -7.04 36.86 -9.77
CA LEU A 91 -7.93 36.76 -8.61
C LEU A 91 -8.19 35.30 -8.21
N LEU A 92 -8.45 34.42 -9.18
CA LEU A 92 -8.62 32.98 -8.93
C LEU A 92 -7.34 32.36 -8.35
N LEU A 93 -6.18 32.69 -8.92
CA LEU A 93 -4.89 32.23 -8.42
C LEU A 93 -4.65 32.75 -7.01
N GLN A 94 -4.85 34.05 -6.75
CA GLN A 94 -4.69 34.64 -5.42
C GLN A 94 -5.62 34.00 -4.39
N ARG A 95 -6.88 33.74 -4.76
CA ARG A 95 -7.85 33.02 -3.91
C ARG A 95 -7.40 31.60 -3.64
N TYR A 96 -6.97 30.86 -4.66
CA TYR A 96 -6.40 29.53 -4.51
C TYR A 96 -5.20 29.53 -3.55
N GLN A 97 -4.28 30.49 -3.70
CA GLN A 97 -3.12 30.63 -2.83
C GLN A 97 -3.51 30.93 -1.38
N LYS A 98 -4.43 31.88 -1.15
CA LYS A 98 -4.93 32.21 0.20
C LYS A 98 -5.63 31.00 0.85
N CYS A 99 -6.46 30.28 0.11
CA CYS A 99 -7.11 29.06 0.60
C CYS A 99 -6.07 27.98 0.98
N ARG A 100 -5.07 27.76 0.12
CA ARG A 100 -4.00 26.79 0.36
C ARG A 100 -3.11 27.18 1.55
N LEU A 101 -2.81 28.48 1.72
CA LEU A 101 -2.11 29.00 2.89
C LEU A 101 -2.91 28.77 4.16
N GLY A 102 -4.23 29.02 4.14
CA GLY A 102 -5.12 28.73 5.25
C GLY A 102 -5.12 27.24 5.64
N TRP A 103 -5.10 26.34 4.66
CA TRP A 103 -4.95 24.90 4.90
C TRP A 103 -3.59 24.55 5.54
N LEU A 104 -2.50 25.13 5.05
CA LEU A 104 -1.15 24.92 5.61
C LEU A 104 -1.06 25.42 7.06
N LYS A 105 -1.60 26.60 7.39
CA LYS A 105 -1.63 27.12 8.77
C LYS A 105 -2.43 26.22 9.71
N ARG A 106 -3.57 25.69 9.25
CA ARG A 106 -4.34 24.67 10.01
C ARG A 106 -3.53 23.39 10.22
N ARG A 107 -2.77 22.95 9.21
CA ARG A 107 -1.87 21.80 9.32
C ARG A 107 -0.74 22.06 10.32
N GLU A 108 -0.14 23.25 10.30
CA GLU A 108 0.89 23.67 11.27
C GLU A 108 0.34 23.61 12.71
N MET A 109 -0.84 24.17 12.95
CA MET A 109 -1.49 24.12 14.27
C MET A 109 -1.73 22.68 14.74
N LYS A 110 -2.22 21.79 13.85
CA LYS A 110 -2.39 20.37 14.17
C LYS A 110 -1.06 19.68 14.51
N LEU A 111 0.01 19.98 13.76
CA LEU A 111 1.33 19.42 14.02
C LEU A 111 1.93 19.93 15.34
N LYS A 112 1.75 21.22 15.67
CA LYS A 112 2.13 21.79 16.98
C LYS A 112 1.41 21.10 18.12
N ALA A 113 0.08 21.03 18.05
CA ALA A 113 -0.73 20.35 19.07
C ALA A 113 -0.32 18.88 19.24
N ARG A 114 0.00 18.19 18.14
CA ARG A 114 0.52 16.81 18.18
C ARG A 114 1.89 16.74 18.85
N LEU A 115 2.81 17.65 18.52
CA LEU A 115 4.14 17.71 19.13
C LEU A 115 4.06 17.96 20.64
N GLU A 116 3.19 18.87 21.07
CA GLU A 116 2.90 19.14 22.48
C GLU A 116 2.29 17.91 23.17
N SER A 117 1.31 17.27 22.53
CA SER A 117 0.72 16.03 23.05
C SER A 117 1.74 14.90 23.19
N MET A 118 2.73 14.82 22.30
CA MET A 118 3.82 13.85 22.41
C MET A 118 4.85 14.24 23.48
N ALA A 119 5.09 15.53 23.67
CA ALA A 119 6.00 16.03 24.69
C ALA A 119 5.48 15.71 26.09
N PHE A 120 4.20 16.02 26.35
CA PHE A 120 3.56 15.91 27.68
C PHE A 120 2.74 14.63 27.89
N GLY A 121 2.41 13.90 26.82
CA GLY A 121 1.60 12.69 26.88
C GLY A 121 2.34 11.48 27.48
N PRO A 122 1.58 10.45 27.90
CA PRO A 122 2.15 9.22 28.43
C PRO A 122 3.06 8.58 27.37
N LYS A 123 4.28 8.23 27.78
CA LYS A 123 5.26 7.60 26.89
C LYS A 123 4.89 6.13 26.69
N CYS A 124 4.43 5.77 25.50
CA CYS A 124 4.19 4.38 25.13
C CYS A 124 5.49 3.73 24.66
N LEU A 125 5.88 2.61 25.28
CA LEU A 125 6.97 1.77 24.80
C LEU A 125 6.49 0.94 23.60
N SER A 126 7.28 0.86 22.53
CA SER A 126 6.92 0.19 21.27
C SER A 126 6.90 -1.34 21.35
N GLY A 127 7.20 -1.91 22.52
CA GLY A 127 7.32 -3.36 22.70
C GLY A 127 8.51 -3.98 21.96
N SER A 128 9.38 -3.17 21.36
CA SER A 128 10.60 -3.58 20.67
C SER A 128 11.82 -2.87 21.28
N ALA A 129 12.97 -3.54 21.31
CA ALA A 129 14.22 -2.97 21.79
C ALA A 129 15.40 -3.47 20.94
N PHE A 130 16.46 -2.65 20.88
CA PHE A 130 17.72 -3.02 20.25
C PHE A 130 18.73 -3.35 21.34
N VAL A 131 19.44 -4.46 21.17
CA VAL A 131 20.45 -4.94 22.11
C VAL A 131 21.78 -5.00 21.38
N THR A 132 22.80 -4.38 21.95
CA THR A 132 24.18 -4.41 21.46
C THR A 132 25.01 -5.30 22.37
N PHE A 133 25.92 -6.07 21.76
CA PHE A 133 26.81 -7.00 22.44
C PHE A 133 28.25 -6.49 22.33
N LYS A 134 29.06 -6.72 23.37
CA LYS A 134 30.51 -6.44 23.36
C LYS A 134 31.21 -7.14 22.21
N ARG A 135 30.85 -8.41 22.04
CA ARG A 135 31.48 -9.36 21.13
C ARG A 135 30.46 -9.87 20.13
N LYS A 136 30.91 -10.09 18.90
CA LYS A 136 30.06 -10.61 17.82
C LYS A 136 29.65 -12.05 18.10
N GLU A 137 30.52 -12.79 18.76
CA GLU A 137 30.35 -14.21 19.10
C GLU A 137 29.18 -14.40 20.07
N ASP A 138 29.04 -13.52 21.08
CA ASP A 138 27.95 -13.59 22.06
C ASP A 138 26.57 -13.42 21.39
N ARG A 139 26.50 -12.52 20.41
CA ARG A 139 25.31 -12.33 19.57
C ARG A 139 25.01 -13.58 18.75
N ASP A 140 26.02 -14.15 18.11
CA ASP A 140 25.84 -15.30 17.21
C ASP A 140 25.46 -16.57 18.01
N ILE A 141 25.99 -16.73 19.22
CA ILE A 141 25.57 -17.77 20.18
C ILE A 141 24.11 -17.58 20.59
N LEU A 142 23.70 -16.35 20.93
CA LEU A 142 22.32 -16.05 21.35
C LEU A 142 21.31 -16.27 20.21
N LEU A 143 21.66 -15.85 19.00
CA LEU A 143 20.81 -16.02 17.82
C LEU A 143 20.84 -17.44 17.28
N ASN A 144 21.71 -18.32 17.81
CA ASN A 144 21.86 -19.71 17.41
C ASN A 144 21.73 -19.88 15.89
N GLU A 145 22.43 -19.02 15.13
CA GLU A 145 22.44 -19.02 13.67
C GLU A 145 23.21 -20.26 13.20
N SER A 146 22.58 -21.43 13.33
CA SER A 146 23.07 -22.64 12.66
C SER A 146 22.96 -22.38 11.15
N LEU A 147 24.07 -22.56 10.43
CA LEU A 147 24.22 -22.31 8.98
C LEU A 147 23.37 -23.24 8.09
N HIS A 148 22.32 -23.86 8.63
CA HIS A 148 21.49 -24.78 7.87
C HIS A 148 20.61 -23.99 6.93
N CYS A 149 20.85 -24.15 5.62
CA CYS A 149 20.09 -23.53 4.53
C CYS A 149 18.59 -23.86 4.51
N TRP A 150 18.12 -24.73 5.41
CA TRP A 150 16.73 -25.17 5.55
C TRP A 150 15.99 -24.51 6.71
N ASN A 151 16.67 -23.69 7.52
CA ASN A 151 16.01 -23.06 8.65
C ASN A 151 15.21 -21.86 8.15
N CYS A 152 13.92 -22.06 7.87
CA CYS A 152 13.00 -21.00 7.42
C CYS A 152 12.67 -19.96 8.51
N ARG A 153 13.37 -20.00 9.65
CA ARG A 153 13.01 -19.25 10.84
C ARG A 153 14.09 -18.22 11.15
N ASP A 154 13.78 -16.95 10.87
CA ASP A 154 14.70 -15.82 11.05
C ASP A 154 14.72 -15.24 12.48
N TYR A 155 14.29 -16.00 13.48
CA TYR A 155 14.18 -15.51 14.86
C TYR A 155 14.37 -16.59 15.92
N THR A 156 15.02 -16.22 17.02
CA THR A 156 15.12 -17.03 18.25
C THR A 156 14.20 -16.49 19.34
N PHE A 157 13.95 -17.29 20.36
CA PHE A 157 13.23 -16.86 21.56
C PHE A 157 14.22 -16.57 22.68
N PHE A 158 14.10 -15.39 23.29
CA PHE A 158 14.80 -15.07 24.52
C PHE A 158 13.81 -15.08 25.68
N SER A 159 14.12 -15.82 26.73
CA SER A 159 13.34 -15.85 27.97
C SER A 159 14.21 -15.38 29.13
N PHE A 160 13.67 -14.54 30.01
CA PHE A 160 14.40 -14.05 31.18
C PHE A 160 14.73 -15.14 32.21
N GLY A 161 14.06 -16.30 32.14
CA GLY A 161 14.38 -17.50 32.92
C GLY A 161 14.15 -17.39 34.44
N ARG A 162 13.82 -16.20 34.96
CA ARG A 162 13.61 -15.95 36.38
C ARG A 162 12.27 -15.25 36.63
N PRO A 163 11.52 -15.62 37.68
CA PRO A 163 10.37 -14.85 38.14
C PRO A 163 10.79 -13.40 38.48
N PRO A 164 9.94 -12.39 38.25
CA PRO A 164 8.57 -12.48 37.75
C PRO A 164 8.45 -12.56 36.22
N PHE A 165 9.55 -12.45 35.46
CA PHE A 165 9.54 -12.34 34.00
C PHE A 165 9.69 -13.67 33.25
N SER A 166 9.60 -14.80 33.96
CA SER A 166 9.78 -16.14 33.37
C SER A 166 8.80 -16.48 32.24
N SER A 167 7.61 -15.87 32.24
CA SER A 167 6.59 -16.05 31.19
C SER A 167 6.79 -15.13 29.97
N VAL A 168 7.68 -14.14 30.08
CA VAL A 168 7.94 -13.19 29.00
C VAL A 168 8.97 -13.79 28.06
N THR A 169 8.51 -14.16 26.86
CA THR A 169 9.36 -14.58 25.75
C THR A 169 9.42 -13.46 24.72
N LEU A 170 10.64 -13.09 24.32
CA LEU A 170 10.89 -12.07 23.32
C LEU A 170 11.37 -12.72 22.03
N HIS A 171 10.87 -12.22 20.90
CA HIS A 171 11.38 -12.62 19.60
C HIS A 171 12.65 -11.84 19.31
N CYS A 172 13.77 -12.55 19.25
CA CYS A 172 15.07 -12.00 18.93
C CYS A 172 15.38 -12.28 17.47
N ARG A 173 15.78 -11.24 16.74
CA ARG A 173 16.27 -11.34 15.36
C ARG A 173 17.43 -10.39 15.18
N ARG A 174 18.24 -10.64 14.16
CA ARG A 174 19.31 -9.72 13.78
C ARG A 174 18.71 -8.36 13.40
N ALA A 175 19.28 -7.29 13.96
CA ALA A 175 18.85 -5.95 13.60
C ALA A 175 19.23 -5.67 12.12
N PRO A 176 18.28 -5.19 11.29
CA PRO A 176 18.61 -4.72 9.95
C PRO A 176 19.45 -3.43 10.01
N ALA A 177 19.99 -3.00 8.87
CA ALA A 177 20.72 -1.74 8.80
C ALA A 177 19.81 -0.56 9.24
N PRO A 178 20.34 0.47 9.94
CA PRO A 178 19.54 1.57 10.47
C PRO A 178 18.77 2.34 9.39
N GLY A 179 19.32 2.43 8.17
CA GLY A 179 18.64 3.07 7.03
C GLY A 179 17.48 2.27 6.44
N ASP A 180 17.42 0.96 6.73
CA ASP A 180 16.35 0.05 6.29
C ASP A 180 15.20 -0.01 7.30
N ILE A 181 15.42 0.40 8.55
CA ILE A 181 14.39 0.39 9.60
C ILE A 181 13.39 1.52 9.37
N GLU A 182 12.10 1.18 9.33
CA GLU A 182 11.02 2.14 9.37
C GLU A 182 10.53 2.32 10.81
N TRP A 183 11.16 3.26 11.51
CA TRP A 183 11.01 3.47 12.94
C TRP A 183 9.56 3.74 13.39
N GLN A 184 8.78 4.42 12.54
CA GLN A 184 7.38 4.73 12.79
C GLN A 184 6.52 3.47 12.92
N ASN A 185 6.94 2.36 12.32
CA ASN A 185 6.16 1.13 12.23
C ASN A 185 6.64 0.03 13.20
N LEU A 186 7.65 0.30 14.04
CA LEU A 186 8.20 -0.68 14.99
C LEU A 186 7.19 -1.11 16.05
N HIS A 187 6.27 -0.23 16.44
CA HIS A 187 5.25 -0.52 17.46
C HIS A 187 4.14 -1.45 16.97
N ILE A 188 4.06 -1.69 15.66
CA ILE A 188 2.98 -2.47 15.06
C ILE A 188 3.31 -3.95 15.19
N ARG A 189 2.38 -4.70 15.78
CA ARG A 189 2.55 -6.14 15.99
C ARG A 189 2.58 -6.86 14.65
N SER A 190 3.43 -7.90 14.56
CA SER A 190 3.56 -8.70 13.34
C SER A 190 2.21 -9.25 12.84
N PHE A 191 1.38 -9.76 13.75
CA PHE A 191 0.05 -10.28 13.41
C PHE A 191 -0.85 -9.23 12.74
N GLN A 192 -0.86 -7.99 13.23
CA GLN A 192 -1.67 -6.92 12.65
C GLN A 192 -1.21 -6.60 11.21
N ARG A 193 0.09 -6.66 10.93
CA ARG A 193 0.62 -6.46 9.58
C ARG A 193 0.18 -7.57 8.63
N HIS A 194 0.30 -8.83 9.04
CA HIS A 194 -0.14 -9.97 8.21
C HIS A 194 -1.64 -9.91 7.91
N LEU A 195 -2.46 -9.58 8.92
CA LEU A 195 -3.89 -9.40 8.74
C LEU A 195 -4.18 -8.25 7.76
N ALA A 196 -3.50 -7.11 7.89
CA ALA A 196 -3.65 -5.97 7.00
C ALA A 196 -3.24 -6.33 5.56
N ILE A 197 -2.10 -7.00 5.37
CA ILE A 197 -1.65 -7.48 4.05
C ILE A 197 -2.73 -8.38 3.43
N GLY A 198 -3.22 -9.38 4.16
CA GLY A 198 -4.25 -10.29 3.67
C GLY A 198 -5.54 -9.56 3.29
N LEU A 199 -6.04 -8.69 4.16
CA LEU A 199 -7.27 -7.91 3.93
C LEU A 199 -7.15 -6.99 2.71
N TYR A 200 -6.07 -6.22 2.61
CA TYR A 200 -5.89 -5.27 1.53
C TYR A 200 -5.57 -5.96 0.19
N THR A 201 -4.84 -7.07 0.22
CA THR A 201 -4.61 -7.90 -0.98
C THR A 201 -5.93 -8.48 -1.48
N PHE A 202 -6.77 -8.99 -0.58
CA PHE A 202 -8.11 -9.49 -0.93
C PHE A 202 -8.99 -8.38 -1.56
N LEU A 203 -9.01 -7.19 -0.96
CA LEU A 203 -9.75 -6.05 -1.52
C LEU A 203 -9.25 -5.64 -2.91
N ALA A 204 -7.94 -5.66 -3.15
CA ALA A 204 -7.40 -5.38 -4.47
C ALA A 204 -7.69 -6.49 -5.48
N LEU A 205 -7.71 -7.76 -5.08
CA LEU A 205 -8.17 -8.85 -5.95
C LEU A 205 -9.64 -8.65 -6.37
N LEU A 206 -10.51 -8.25 -5.45
CA LEU A 206 -11.90 -7.91 -5.77
C LEU A 206 -11.99 -6.71 -6.72
N LEU A 207 -11.22 -5.65 -6.48
CA LEU A 207 -11.17 -4.49 -7.36
C LEU A 207 -10.71 -4.90 -8.77
N MET A 208 -9.68 -5.73 -8.88
CA MET A 208 -9.18 -6.22 -10.15
C MET A 208 -10.19 -7.10 -10.87
N PHE A 209 -10.90 -7.96 -10.15
CA PHE A 209 -12.00 -8.73 -10.73
C PHE A 209 -13.07 -7.80 -11.33
N VAL A 210 -13.47 -6.75 -10.61
CA VAL A 210 -14.46 -5.77 -11.09
C VAL A 210 -13.95 -4.95 -12.28
N LEU A 211 -12.65 -4.63 -12.35
CA LEU A 211 -12.06 -3.85 -13.44
C LEU A 211 -11.79 -4.67 -14.69
N VAL A 212 -11.37 -5.94 -14.54
CA VAL A 212 -10.98 -6.82 -15.66
C VAL A 212 -12.19 -7.55 -16.26
N THR A 213 -13.22 -7.85 -15.48
CA THR A 213 -14.40 -8.54 -16.02
C THR A 213 -15.08 -7.76 -17.17
N PRO A 214 -15.30 -6.43 -17.07
CA PRO A 214 -15.87 -5.66 -18.17
C PRO A 214 -14.99 -5.61 -19.41
N THR A 215 -13.65 -5.58 -19.29
CA THR A 215 -12.77 -5.56 -20.45
C THR A 215 -12.79 -6.90 -21.19
N ALA A 216 -12.85 -8.01 -20.45
CA ALA A 216 -13.08 -9.33 -21.03
C ALA A 216 -14.44 -9.43 -21.71
N LEU A 217 -15.50 -8.88 -21.09
CA LEU A 217 -16.84 -8.85 -21.66
C LEU A 217 -16.92 -8.00 -22.93
N VAL A 218 -16.26 -6.83 -22.96
CA VAL A 218 -16.20 -5.97 -24.14
C VAL A 218 -15.42 -6.65 -25.27
N GLY A 219 -14.30 -7.32 -24.98
CA GLY A 219 -13.59 -8.12 -25.98
C GLY A 219 -14.42 -9.27 -26.52
N PHE A 220 -15.16 -9.98 -25.65
CA PHE A 220 -16.06 -11.05 -26.05
C PHE A 220 -17.24 -10.54 -26.89
N CYS A 221 -17.91 -9.47 -26.44
CA CYS A 221 -18.97 -8.81 -27.19
C CYS A 221 -18.45 -8.27 -28.53
N ALA A 222 -17.26 -7.68 -28.58
CA ALA A 222 -16.65 -7.21 -29.82
C ALA A 222 -16.35 -8.38 -30.79
N ASN A 223 -16.02 -9.57 -30.29
CA ASN A 223 -15.84 -10.77 -31.13
C ASN A 223 -17.17 -11.36 -31.60
N LEU A 224 -18.19 -11.44 -30.73
CA LEU A 224 -19.54 -11.87 -31.11
C LEU A 224 -20.18 -10.92 -32.12
N VAL A 225 -19.99 -9.61 -31.90
CA VAL A 225 -20.47 -8.54 -32.76
C VAL A 225 -19.52 -8.28 -33.94
N GLY A 226 -18.34 -8.91 -33.94
CA GLY A 226 -17.41 -9.01 -35.06
C GLY A 226 -18.02 -9.72 -36.28
N GLY A 227 -19.19 -10.34 -36.13
CA GLY A 227 -20.19 -10.34 -37.20
C GLY A 227 -20.71 -8.90 -37.41
N SER A 228 -19.92 -8.06 -38.10
CA SER A 228 -20.03 -6.58 -38.14
C SER A 228 -21.39 -5.98 -38.55
N GLY A 229 -22.38 -6.82 -38.85
CA GLY A 229 -23.75 -6.39 -39.15
C GLY A 229 -24.55 -5.94 -37.92
N SER A 230 -24.29 -6.43 -36.70
CA SER A 230 -25.22 -6.23 -35.58
C SER A 230 -25.20 -4.83 -34.94
N ILE A 231 -24.03 -4.23 -34.67
CA ILE A 231 -23.99 -2.85 -34.13
C ILE A 231 -24.51 -1.85 -35.16
N MET A 232 -24.12 -1.99 -36.43
CA MET A 232 -24.65 -1.13 -37.49
C MET A 232 -26.16 -1.30 -37.63
N ALA A 233 -26.69 -2.52 -37.56
CA ALA A 233 -28.14 -2.75 -37.59
C ALA A 233 -28.88 -2.14 -36.38
N SER A 234 -28.30 -2.19 -35.17
CA SER A 234 -28.89 -1.55 -33.99
C SER A 234 -28.82 -0.03 -34.05
N LEU A 235 -27.73 0.54 -34.57
CA LEU A 235 -27.58 1.98 -34.77
C LEU A 235 -28.52 2.48 -35.88
N GLU A 236 -28.66 1.70 -36.96
CA GLU A 236 -29.59 1.96 -38.05
C GLU A 236 -31.04 1.91 -37.57
N LYS A 237 -31.41 0.93 -36.73
CA LYS A 237 -32.72 0.89 -36.05
C LYS A 237 -32.94 2.08 -35.13
N GLY A 238 -31.93 2.51 -34.37
CA GLY A 238 -32.02 3.72 -33.53
C GLY A 238 -32.22 5.01 -34.35
N LEU A 239 -31.53 5.13 -35.49
CA LEU A 239 -31.67 6.24 -36.44
C LEU A 239 -32.95 6.19 -37.28
N GLN A 240 -33.60 5.04 -37.42
CA GLN A 240 -34.94 4.92 -38.00
C GLN A 240 -36.03 5.44 -37.04
N GLY A 241 -35.77 5.43 -35.73
CA GLY A 241 -36.70 5.94 -34.71
C GLY A 241 -36.71 7.45 -34.51
N VAL A 242 -35.88 8.23 -35.24
CA VAL A 242 -35.82 9.69 -35.13
C VAL A 242 -36.59 10.33 -36.31
N PRO A 243 -37.86 10.75 -36.14
CA PRO A 243 -38.75 11.13 -37.24
C PRO A 243 -38.44 12.49 -37.90
N VAL A 244 -37.42 13.22 -37.43
CA VAL A 244 -37.17 14.63 -37.82
C VAL A 244 -35.92 14.80 -38.70
N LEU A 245 -35.16 13.75 -38.97
CA LEU A 245 -33.91 13.89 -39.73
C LEU A 245 -34.16 13.81 -41.25
N PRO A 246 -33.75 14.81 -42.05
CA PRO A 246 -33.81 14.74 -43.51
C PRO A 246 -33.03 13.53 -44.04
N GLN A 247 -33.59 12.84 -45.02
CA GLN A 247 -33.04 11.58 -45.55
C GLN A 247 -31.60 11.72 -46.07
N ALA A 248 -31.29 12.86 -46.69
CA ALA A 248 -29.94 13.21 -47.14
C ALA A 248 -28.93 13.40 -45.97
N ALA A 249 -29.39 13.86 -44.80
CA ALA A 249 -28.53 13.98 -43.61
C ALA A 249 -28.24 12.59 -43.02
N LYS A 250 -29.23 11.69 -43.05
CA LYS A 250 -29.08 10.31 -42.57
C LYS A 250 -28.05 9.54 -43.38
N GLU A 251 -28.11 9.62 -44.72
CA GLU A 251 -27.13 8.95 -45.59
C GLU A 251 -25.71 9.49 -45.40
N ARG A 252 -25.55 10.81 -45.22
CA ARG A 252 -24.23 11.41 -44.92
C ARG A 252 -23.69 10.98 -43.58
N ILE A 253 -24.53 10.92 -42.54
CA ILE A 253 -24.11 10.47 -41.20
C ILE A 253 -23.70 9.00 -41.24
N VAL A 254 -24.49 8.14 -41.90
CA VAL A 254 -24.16 6.73 -42.07
C VAL A 254 -22.84 6.57 -42.84
N GLY A 255 -22.64 7.30 -43.94
CA GLY A 255 -21.40 7.26 -44.71
C GLY A 255 -20.17 7.72 -43.91
N ILE A 256 -20.29 8.77 -43.09
CA ILE A 256 -19.22 9.24 -42.21
C ILE A 256 -18.91 8.17 -41.14
N ILE A 257 -19.93 7.63 -40.48
CA ILE A 257 -19.75 6.57 -39.47
C ILE A 257 -19.11 5.34 -40.10
N GLN A 258 -19.52 4.95 -41.30
CA GLN A 258 -18.99 3.79 -42.00
C GLN A 258 -17.52 4.01 -42.39
N THR A 259 -17.17 5.19 -42.90
CA THR A 259 -15.78 5.55 -43.23
C THR A 259 -14.90 5.59 -41.98
N TRP A 260 -15.42 6.09 -40.85
CA TRP A 260 -14.70 6.11 -39.57
C TRP A 260 -14.54 4.71 -38.98
N SER A 261 -15.60 3.88 -39.06
CA SER A 261 -15.60 2.49 -38.58
C SER A 261 -14.67 1.58 -39.38
N GLN A 262 -14.51 1.81 -40.68
CA GLN A 262 -13.57 1.05 -41.53
C GLN A 262 -12.14 1.63 -41.48
N GLY A 263 -11.99 2.87 -41.03
CA GLY A 263 -10.71 3.57 -40.93
C GLY A 263 -9.93 3.26 -39.64
N LEU A 264 -9.06 4.20 -39.25
CA LEU A 264 -8.22 4.12 -38.05
C LEU A 264 -9.03 3.93 -36.76
N LEU A 265 -10.24 4.49 -36.67
CA LEU A 265 -11.06 4.41 -35.48
C LEU A 265 -11.55 2.98 -35.22
N GLY A 266 -11.93 2.23 -36.26
CA GLY A 266 -12.30 0.82 -36.11
C GLY A 266 -11.14 -0.05 -35.63
N LYS A 267 -9.94 0.16 -36.20
CA LYS A 267 -8.72 -0.51 -35.72
C LYS A 267 -8.39 -0.15 -34.28
N ALA A 268 -8.57 1.12 -33.90
CA ALA A 268 -8.36 1.60 -32.53
C ALA A 268 -9.39 1.01 -31.56
N LEU A 269 -10.67 0.93 -31.94
CA LEU A 269 -11.73 0.32 -31.13
C LEU A 269 -11.49 -1.18 -30.92
N ASN A 270 -11.01 -1.90 -31.92
CA ASN A 270 -10.60 -3.30 -31.77
C ASN A 270 -9.38 -3.47 -30.84
N GLN A 271 -8.55 -2.44 -30.70
CA GLN A 271 -7.43 -2.40 -29.76
C GLN A 271 -7.80 -1.82 -28.39
N MET A 272 -9.00 -1.26 -28.21
CA MET A 272 -9.42 -0.65 -26.94
C MET A 272 -9.32 -1.60 -25.74
N PRO A 273 -9.74 -2.88 -25.82
CA PRO A 273 -9.57 -3.80 -24.68
C PRO A 273 -8.11 -3.92 -24.25
N THR A 274 -7.19 -3.99 -25.22
CA THR A 274 -5.74 -4.05 -24.98
C THR A 274 -5.22 -2.75 -24.37
N LEU A 275 -5.64 -1.59 -24.89
CA LEU A 275 -5.24 -0.28 -24.38
C LEU A 275 -5.75 -0.04 -22.96
N VAL A 276 -7.01 -0.40 -22.67
CA VAL A 276 -7.60 -0.31 -21.34
C VAL A 276 -6.89 -1.26 -20.37
N LEU A 277 -6.61 -2.49 -20.79
CA LEU A 277 -5.84 -3.43 -19.97
C LEU A 277 -4.43 -2.90 -19.67
N LEU A 278 -3.76 -2.31 -20.66
CA LEU A 278 -2.46 -1.68 -20.50
C LEU A 278 -2.52 -0.48 -19.55
N LEU A 279 -3.57 0.35 -19.65
CA LEU A 279 -3.80 1.47 -18.74
C LEU A 279 -4.02 0.98 -17.29
N ILE A 280 -4.83 -0.06 -17.10
CA ILE A 280 -5.08 -0.66 -15.79
C ILE A 280 -3.76 -1.19 -15.22
N ASN A 281 -2.99 -1.95 -16.00
CA ASN A 281 -1.73 -2.55 -15.55
C ASN A 281 -0.61 -1.54 -15.32
N SER A 282 -0.61 -0.39 -16.01
CA SER A 282 0.45 0.62 -15.89
C SER A 282 0.16 1.71 -14.87
N LEU A 283 -1.11 2.06 -14.65
CA LEU A 283 -1.49 3.15 -13.74
C LEU A 283 -2.19 2.64 -12.49
N ILE A 284 -3.27 1.87 -12.66
CA ILE A 284 -4.15 1.52 -11.54
C ILE A 284 -3.48 0.48 -10.65
N VAL A 285 -2.96 -0.61 -11.23
CA VAL A 285 -2.35 -1.71 -10.47
C VAL A 285 -1.18 -1.22 -9.62
N PRO A 286 -0.17 -0.49 -10.14
CA PRO A 286 0.94 0.00 -9.33
C PRO A 286 0.49 0.92 -8.20
N SER A 287 -0.44 1.85 -8.46
CA SER A 287 -0.96 2.76 -7.42
C SER A 287 -1.72 2.02 -6.33
N VAL A 288 -2.49 0.99 -6.68
CA VAL A 288 -3.19 0.14 -5.71
C VAL A 288 -2.17 -0.64 -4.88
N ILE A 289 -1.17 -1.27 -5.50
CA ILE A 289 -0.13 -2.03 -4.79
C ILE A 289 0.65 -1.12 -3.85
N GLU A 290 1.06 0.06 -4.30
CA GLU A 290 1.75 1.04 -3.45
C GLU A 290 0.88 1.45 -2.26
N GLY A 291 -0.40 1.73 -2.51
CA GLY A 291 -1.38 2.03 -1.47
C GLY A 291 -1.49 0.90 -0.43
N ILE A 292 -1.56 -0.37 -0.88
CA ILE A 292 -1.54 -1.53 0.01
C ILE A 292 -0.26 -1.53 0.84
N CYS A 293 0.90 -1.44 0.19
CA CYS A 293 2.19 -1.53 0.88
C CYS A 293 2.33 -0.42 1.93
N ILE A 294 1.88 0.80 1.65
CA ILE A 294 1.85 1.91 2.63
C ILE A 294 0.95 1.57 3.82
N MET A 295 -0.25 1.02 3.56
CA MET A 295 -1.20 0.68 4.62
C MET A 295 -0.75 -0.51 5.48
N THR A 296 0.07 -1.41 4.94
CA THR A 296 0.61 -2.56 5.71
C THR A 296 1.62 -2.15 6.76
N ARG A 297 2.20 -0.94 6.64
CA ARG A 297 3.13 -0.36 7.60
C ARG A 297 4.26 -1.33 7.97
N CYS A 298 5.01 -1.77 6.97
CA CYS A 298 6.20 -2.59 7.16
C CYS A 298 7.23 -1.86 8.03
N ASN A 299 7.96 -2.60 8.88
CA ASN A 299 9.01 -2.03 9.73
C ASN A 299 10.41 -2.02 9.08
N GLN A 300 10.50 -2.52 7.84
CA GLN A 300 11.71 -2.58 7.03
C GLN A 300 11.37 -2.13 5.61
N LYS A 301 12.23 -1.31 4.99
CA LYS A 301 12.07 -0.85 3.60
C LYS A 301 12.29 -1.99 2.61
N SER A 302 13.28 -2.84 2.88
CA SER A 302 13.56 -4.06 2.11
C SER A 302 12.34 -4.98 2.04
N THR A 303 11.66 -5.22 3.17
CA THR A 303 10.41 -5.99 3.19
C THR A 303 9.28 -5.30 2.43
N PHE A 304 9.17 -3.97 2.54
CA PHE A 304 8.20 -3.19 1.78
C PHE A 304 8.42 -3.37 0.26
N GLU A 305 9.65 -3.22 -0.22
CA GLU A 305 10.00 -3.43 -1.63
C GLU A 305 9.76 -4.88 -2.09
N MET A 306 10.08 -5.85 -1.23
CA MET A 306 9.82 -7.26 -1.50
C MET A 306 8.33 -7.54 -1.65
N HIS A 307 7.50 -7.03 -0.74
CA HIS A 307 6.04 -7.17 -0.84
C HIS A 307 5.48 -6.47 -2.08
N GLN A 308 5.98 -5.28 -2.42
CA GLN A 308 5.59 -4.58 -3.63
C GLN A 308 5.90 -5.40 -4.89
N LYS A 309 7.10 -6.00 -4.96
CA LYS A 309 7.50 -6.89 -6.07
C LYS A 309 6.65 -8.16 -6.11
N GLN A 310 6.42 -8.81 -4.97
CA GLN A 310 5.60 -10.03 -4.89
C GLN A 310 4.16 -9.78 -5.28
N LEU A 311 3.52 -8.72 -4.77
CA LEU A 311 2.18 -8.34 -5.15
C LEU A 311 2.11 -8.04 -6.65
N ASN A 312 3.04 -7.25 -7.18
CA ASN A 312 3.07 -6.96 -8.61
C ASN A 312 3.20 -8.23 -9.46
N TYR A 313 4.08 -9.16 -9.06
CA TYR A 313 4.22 -10.45 -9.73
C TYR A 313 2.92 -11.26 -9.67
N VAL A 314 2.29 -11.36 -8.51
CA VAL A 314 1.03 -12.11 -8.32
C VAL A 314 -0.10 -11.48 -9.15
N PHE A 315 -0.26 -10.15 -9.12
CA PHE A 315 -1.25 -9.45 -9.92
C PHE A 315 -1.02 -9.62 -11.41
N LEU A 316 0.23 -9.54 -11.87
CA LEU A 316 0.59 -9.77 -13.26
C LEU A 316 0.27 -11.21 -13.66
N LEU A 317 0.61 -12.20 -12.84
CA LEU A 317 0.33 -13.62 -13.10
C LEU A 317 -1.18 -13.89 -13.16
N ILE A 318 -1.97 -13.32 -12.23
CA ILE A 318 -3.43 -13.44 -12.24
C ILE A 318 -4.01 -12.75 -13.49
N ASN A 319 -3.53 -11.57 -13.86
CA ASN A 319 -4.03 -10.82 -15.01
C ASN A 319 -3.70 -11.47 -16.35
N THR A 320 -2.50 -12.00 -16.48
CA THR A 320 -2.00 -12.56 -17.75
C THR A 320 -2.39 -14.02 -17.94
N ILE A 321 -2.46 -14.80 -16.86
CA ILE A 321 -2.76 -16.23 -16.93
C ILE A 321 -4.19 -16.48 -16.45
N ALA A 322 -4.51 -16.19 -15.19
CA ALA A 322 -5.77 -16.64 -14.61
C ALA A 322 -7.01 -16.06 -15.30
N PHE A 323 -7.05 -14.76 -15.58
CA PHE A 323 -8.24 -14.13 -16.19
C PHE A 323 -8.55 -14.62 -17.61
N PRO A 324 -7.59 -14.74 -18.54
CA PRO A 324 -7.85 -15.34 -19.84
C PRO A 324 -8.39 -16.78 -19.74
N PHE A 325 -7.82 -17.61 -18.86
CA PHE A 325 -8.28 -19.00 -18.69
C PHE A 325 -9.69 -19.07 -18.07
N LEU A 326 -9.99 -18.25 -17.06
CA LEU A 326 -11.31 -18.18 -16.45
C LEU A 326 -12.36 -17.59 -17.41
N GLY A 327 -12.00 -16.56 -18.17
CA GLY A 327 -12.88 -15.91 -19.14
C GLY A 327 -13.28 -16.86 -20.26
N VAL A 328 -12.33 -17.55 -20.88
CA VAL A 328 -12.61 -18.45 -22.01
C VAL A 328 -13.47 -19.64 -21.59
N THR A 329 -13.22 -20.23 -20.42
CA THR A 329 -13.97 -21.40 -19.94
C THR A 329 -15.37 -21.04 -19.46
N THR A 330 -15.53 -19.95 -18.72
CA THR A 330 -16.84 -19.53 -18.22
C THR A 330 -17.72 -18.94 -19.31
N LEU A 331 -17.16 -18.15 -20.22
CA LEU A 331 -17.93 -17.56 -21.33
C LEU A 331 -18.31 -18.60 -22.38
N SER A 332 -17.45 -19.57 -22.71
CA SER A 332 -17.83 -20.67 -23.62
C SER A 332 -18.94 -21.53 -23.02
N ALA A 333 -18.83 -21.91 -21.74
CA ALA A 333 -19.86 -22.68 -21.05
C ALA A 333 -21.18 -21.89 -20.89
N ALA A 334 -21.12 -20.58 -20.64
CA ALA A 334 -22.30 -19.72 -20.59
C ALA A 334 -22.95 -19.55 -21.97
N ALA A 335 -22.14 -19.36 -23.02
CA ALA A 335 -22.60 -19.24 -24.40
C ALA A 335 -23.26 -20.53 -24.90
N GLU A 336 -22.77 -21.72 -24.52
CA GLU A 336 -23.41 -23.00 -24.85
C GLU A 336 -24.73 -23.22 -24.12
N ARG A 337 -24.90 -22.66 -22.92
CA ARG A 337 -26.14 -22.80 -22.13
C ARG A 337 -27.22 -21.78 -22.50
N ALA A 338 -26.84 -20.59 -22.96
CA ALA A 338 -27.77 -19.52 -23.33
C ALA A 338 -28.84 -19.93 -24.38
N PRO A 339 -28.53 -20.64 -25.49
CA PRO A 339 -29.53 -20.99 -26.49
C PRO A 339 -30.54 -22.06 -26.02
N ARG A 340 -30.19 -22.89 -25.02
CA ARG A 340 -31.11 -23.92 -24.51
C ARG A 340 -32.23 -23.33 -23.65
N GLY A 341 -31.92 -22.34 -22.81
CA GLY A 341 -32.92 -21.68 -21.98
C GLY A 341 -33.96 -20.86 -22.76
N ILE A 342 -33.64 -20.40 -23.97
CA ILE A 342 -34.60 -19.64 -24.80
C ILE A 342 -35.59 -20.58 -25.53
N GLN A 343 -35.20 -21.81 -25.85
CA GLN A 343 -36.13 -22.81 -26.40
C GLN A 343 -37.10 -23.34 -25.34
N ASP A 344 -36.66 -23.49 -24.10
CA ASP A 344 -37.50 -23.97 -23.00
C ASP A 344 -38.53 -22.94 -22.51
N PHE A 345 -38.39 -21.67 -22.87
CA PHE A 345 -39.39 -20.61 -22.60
C PHE A 345 -40.35 -20.36 -23.78
N ALA A 346 -40.09 -20.96 -24.94
CA ALA A 346 -40.90 -20.81 -26.16
C ALA A 346 -41.88 -21.98 -26.39
N HIS A 347 -41.88 -22.96 -25.49
CA HIS A 347 -42.89 -24.03 -25.36
C HIS A 347 -43.65 -23.84 -24.05
#